data_AF-A0A1G7VQU9-F1
#
_entry.id   AF-A0A1G7VQU9-F1
#
_cell.length_a   1.000
_cell.length_b   1.000
_cell.length_c   1.000
_cell.angle_alpha   90.00
_cell.angle_beta   90.00
_cell.angle_gamma   90.00
#
_symmetry.space_group_name_H-M   'P 1'
#
loop_
_entity.id
_entity.type
_entity.pdbx_description
1 polymer ?
#
loop_
_entity_poly.entity_id
_entity_poly.type
_entity_poly.pdbx_seq_one_letter_code
_entity_poly.pdbx_strand_id
1 'polypeptide(L)'
;MLHIEMNAPAALYLGSDWQNAREQGSRNFSSVAKAVRFAVEEVPPVSLRGALLVVDGQSLSGDAIHKLYQSADYPFPHKVNRKYRPSWTAKSLQIAH
;
A
#
# COMPACT_ATOMS: atom_id res chain seq x y z
N MET A 1 1.47 -4.07 20.15
CA MET A 1 0.98 -3.28 19.01
C MET A 1 2.17 -2.44 18.56
N LEU A 2 2.68 -2.64 17.34
CA LEU A 2 3.82 -1.86 16.84
C LEU A 2 3.33 -0.45 16.52
N HIS A 3 3.83 0.55 17.23
CA HIS A 3 3.54 1.95 16.95
C HIS A 3 4.54 2.43 15.90
N ILE A 4 4.11 2.46 14.65
CA ILE A 4 4.94 2.89 13.53
C ILE A 4 4.54 4.32 13.17
N GLU A 5 5.48 5.25 13.33
CA GLU A 5 5.26 6.64 12.95
C GLU A 5 5.07 6.78 11.45
N MET A 6 3.85 7.09 11.01
CA MET A 6 3.48 7.15 9.58
C MET A 6 4.31 8.18 8.78
N ASN A 7 4.79 9.22 9.46
CA ASN A 7 5.57 10.32 8.88
C ASN A 7 7.10 10.08 8.96
N ALA A 8 7.55 9.02 9.61
CA ALA A 8 8.99 8.74 9.72
C ALA A 8 9.57 8.29 8.37
N PRO A 9 10.83 8.62 8.07
CA PRO A 9 11.51 8.13 6.88
C PRO A 9 11.60 6.60 6.90
N ALA A 10 11.46 5.98 5.73
CA ALA A 10 11.44 4.54 5.59
C ALA A 10 12.28 4.07 4.40
N ALA A 11 12.91 2.90 4.54
CA ALA A 11 13.66 2.26 3.47
C ALA A 11 12.94 0.97 3.07
N LEU A 12 12.53 0.88 1.80
CA LEU A 12 11.79 -0.27 1.26
C LEU A 12 12.70 -1.07 0.34
N TYR A 13 12.91 -2.33 0.68
CA TYR A 13 13.61 -3.31 -0.16
C TYR A 13 12.57 -4.08 -0.96
N LEU A 14 12.73 -4.09 -2.29
CA LEU A 14 11.78 -4.68 -3.23
C LEU A 14 12.45 -5.80 -4.02
N GLY A 15 11.84 -6.97 -4.04
CA GLY A 15 12.33 -8.09 -4.82
C GLY A 15 11.48 -9.33 -4.61
N SER A 16 11.44 -10.21 -5.61
CA SER A 16 10.81 -11.52 -5.50
C SER A 16 11.41 -12.36 -4.35
N ASP A 17 12.69 -12.11 -4.04
CA ASP A 17 13.45 -12.71 -2.96
C ASP A 17 14.31 -11.65 -2.26
N TRP A 18 14.61 -11.86 -0.98
CA TRP A 18 15.41 -10.93 -0.18
C TRP A 18 16.82 -10.69 -0.76
N GLN A 19 17.38 -11.68 -1.45
CA GLN A 19 18.68 -11.60 -2.12
C GLN A 19 18.63 -10.61 -3.29
N ASN A 20 17.66 -10.79 -4.19
CA ASN A 20 17.42 -9.87 -5.31
C ASN A 20 17.03 -8.46 -4.80
N ALA A 21 16.30 -8.38 -3.69
CA ALA A 21 15.96 -7.09 -3.05
C ALA A 21 17.19 -6.35 -2.50
N ARG A 22 18.22 -7.07 -2.03
CA ARG A 22 19.48 -6.46 -1.60
C ARG A 22 20.33 -6.01 -2.79
N GLU A 23 20.30 -6.76 -3.89
CA GLU A 23 21.02 -6.39 -5.11
C GLU A 23 20.42 -5.16 -5.80
N GLN A 24 19.09 -5.03 -5.80
CA GLN A 24 18.40 -3.83 -6.31
C GLN A 24 18.53 -2.61 -5.39
N GLY A 25 18.86 -2.84 -4.12
CA GLY A 25 19.03 -1.80 -3.11
C GLY A 25 17.71 -1.35 -2.47
N SER A 26 17.83 -0.59 -1.38
CA SER A 26 16.68 0.03 -0.72
C SER A 26 16.22 1.27 -1.45
N ARG A 27 14.91 1.39 -1.63
CA ARG A 27 14.27 2.65 -2.02
C ARG A 27 13.90 3.44 -0.77
N ASN A 28 14.56 4.56 -0.54
CA ASN A 28 14.24 5.46 0.57
C ASN A 28 13.00 6.29 0.24
N PHE A 29 12.13 6.44 1.22
CA PHE A 29 10.92 7.23 1.17
C PHE A 29 10.93 8.24 2.31
N SER A 30 10.38 9.41 2.03
CA SER A 30 10.24 10.49 3.01
C SER A 30 9.29 10.13 4.17
N SER A 31 8.37 9.18 3.95
CA SER A 31 7.44 8.72 4.98
C SER A 31 7.03 7.24 4.80
N VAL A 32 6.80 6.55 5.92
CA VAL A 32 6.31 5.16 5.97
C VAL A 32 5.05 5.01 5.13
N ALA A 33 4.10 5.92 5.31
CA ALA A 33 2.82 5.80 4.65
C ALA A 33 2.98 5.82 3.12
N LYS A 34 3.93 6.61 2.60
CA LYS A 34 4.25 6.65 1.16
C LYS A 34 4.93 5.36 0.67
N ALA A 35 5.81 4.78 1.50
CA ALA A 35 6.47 3.51 1.20
C ALA A 35 5.46 2.36 1.15
N VAL A 36 4.55 2.27 2.12
CA VAL A 36 3.50 1.25 2.18
C VAL A 36 2.57 1.35 0.95
N ARG A 37 2.17 2.57 0.56
CA ARG A 37 1.37 2.78 -0.65
C ARG A 37 2.07 2.25 -1.89
N PHE A 38 3.34 2.61 -2.06
CA PHE A 38 4.14 2.19 -3.19
C PHE A 38 4.25 0.66 -3.24
N ALA A 39 4.53 0.04 -2.09
CA ALA A 39 4.64 -1.42 -1.96
C ALA A 39 3.36 -2.16 -2.33
N VAL A 40 2.18 -1.60 -2.06
CA VAL A 40 0.89 -2.26 -2.33
C VAL A 40 0.32 -1.91 -3.71
N GLU A 41 0.46 -0.66 -4.17
CA GLU A 41 -0.15 -0.20 -5.43
C GLU A 41 0.75 -0.35 -6.66
N GLU A 42 2.06 -0.13 -6.51
CA GLU A 42 2.99 -0.03 -7.65
C GLU A 42 3.83 -1.30 -7.84
N VAL A 43 3.95 -2.11 -6.79
CA VAL A 43 4.78 -3.33 -6.81
C VAL A 43 3.89 -4.55 -7.08
N PRO A 44 4.29 -5.46 -7.99
CA PRO A 44 3.53 -6.67 -8.22
C PRO A 44 3.48 -7.54 -6.95
N PRO A 45 2.34 -8.19 -6.65
CA PRO A 45 2.11 -8.89 -5.39
C PRO A 45 3.10 -10.03 -5.13
N VAL A 46 3.69 -10.61 -6.18
CA VAL A 46 4.75 -11.62 -6.07
C VAL A 46 6.05 -11.04 -5.48
N SER A 47 6.40 -9.80 -5.81
CA SER A 47 7.58 -9.11 -5.28
C SER A 47 7.32 -8.48 -3.92
N LEU A 48 6.05 -8.24 -3.55
CA LEU A 48 5.70 -7.80 -2.20
C LEU A 48 5.96 -8.89 -1.15
N ARG A 49 5.88 -10.18 -1.52
CA ARG A 49 6.14 -11.30 -0.59
C ARG A 49 7.57 -11.31 -0.06
N GLY A 50 8.54 -10.97 -0.89
CA GLY A 50 9.96 -10.84 -0.53
C GLY A 50 10.36 -9.44 -0.04
N ALA A 51 9.41 -8.51 0.05
CA ALA A 51 9.70 -7.14 0.43
C ALA A 51 9.94 -6.98 1.93
N LEU A 52 10.85 -6.04 2.26
CA LEU A 52 11.18 -5.66 3.62
C LEU A 52 11.12 -4.14 3.73
N LEU A 53 10.28 -3.61 4.61
CA LEU A 53 10.21 -2.19 4.92
C LEU A 53 10.91 -1.94 6.26
N VAL A 54 11.93 -1.09 6.26
CA VAL A 54 12.69 -0.71 7.44
C VAL A 54 12.32 0.73 7.84
N VAL A 55 11.84 0.90 9.06
CA VAL A 55 11.43 2.19 9.64
C VAL A 55 12.12 2.32 11.00
N ASP A 56 12.99 3.31 11.16
CA ASP A 56 13.67 3.58 12.44
C ASP A 56 14.30 2.32 13.09
N GLY A 57 14.86 1.43 12.27
CA GLY A 57 15.45 0.15 12.73
C GLY A 57 14.46 -1.00 12.91
N GLN A 58 13.15 -0.77 12.78
CA GLN A 58 12.13 -1.82 12.75
C GLN A 58 11.91 -2.35 11.33
N SER A 59 11.91 -3.67 11.17
CA SER A 59 11.70 -4.32 9.88
C SER A 59 10.31 -4.95 9.80
N LEU A 60 9.61 -4.65 8.71
CA LEU A 60 8.26 -5.11 8.41
C LEU A 60 8.29 -5.96 7.14
N SER A 61 7.78 -7.18 7.23
CA SER A 61 7.64 -8.07 6.07
C SER A 61 6.44 -7.67 5.21
N GLY A 62 6.35 -8.18 3.98
CA GLY A 62 5.23 -7.96 3.06
C GLY A 62 3.83 -8.12 3.69
N ASP A 63 3.62 -9.12 4.55
CA ASP A 63 2.34 -9.33 5.26
C ASP A 63 2.02 -8.19 6.25
N ALA A 64 3.04 -7.73 7.00
CA ALA A 64 2.89 -6.62 7.92
C ALA A 64 2.62 -5.30 7.19
N ILE A 65 3.25 -5.09 6.03
CA ILE A 65 2.99 -3.95 5.13
C ILE A 65 1.52 -3.98 4.66
N HIS A 66 1.02 -5.15 4.25
CA HIS A 66 -0.37 -5.30 3.81
C HIS A 66 -1.37 -5.03 4.93
N LYS A 67 -1.11 -5.53 6.15
CA LYS A 67 -1.92 -5.25 7.35
C LYS A 67 -1.92 -3.76 7.72
N LEU A 68 -0.76 -3.09 7.62
CA LEU A 68 -0.65 -1.65 7.85
C LEU A 68 -1.48 -0.85 6.83
N TYR A 69 -1.44 -1.23 5.55
CA TYR A 69 -2.24 -0.60 4.51
C TYR A 69 -3.75 -0.77 4.72
N GLN A 70 -4.17 -1.93 5.24
CA GLN A 70 -5.57 -2.22 5.55
C GLN A 70 -6.04 -1.64 6.89
N SER A 71 -5.14 -1.12 7.72
CA SER A 71 -5.46 -0.54 9.01
C SER A 71 -6.19 0.80 8.86
N ALA A 72 -7.16 1.05 9.73
CA ALA A 72 -7.90 2.32 9.78
C ALA A 72 -7.03 3.51 10.21
N ASP A 73 -5.87 3.24 10.81
CA ASP A 73 -4.90 4.25 11.26
C ASP A 73 -4.11 4.87 10.09
N TYR A 74 -4.18 4.28 8.90
CA TYR A 74 -3.44 4.74 7.73
C TYR A 74 -3.92 6.13 7.25
N PRO A 75 -3.05 7.16 7.24
CA PRO A 75 -3.46 8.57 7.11
C PRO A 75 -3.78 8.99 5.68
N PHE A 76 -3.48 8.16 4.68
CA PHE A 76 -3.85 8.47 3.30
C PHE A 76 -5.17 7.82 2.94
N PRO A 77 -6.08 8.55 2.27
CA PRO A 77 -7.27 7.93 1.73
C PRO A 77 -6.85 6.82 0.78
N HIS A 78 -7.34 5.60 1.02
CA HIS A 78 -7.23 4.49 0.08
C HIS A 78 -7.61 5.02 -1.30
N LYS A 79 -6.86 4.68 -2.35
CA LYS A 79 -7.37 4.94 -3.70
C LYS A 79 -8.64 4.12 -3.83
N VAL A 80 -9.78 4.76 -3.58
CA VAL A 80 -11.07 4.30 -4.07
C VAL A 80 -10.90 4.22 -5.56
N ASN A 81 -10.66 3.00 -6.04
CA ASN A 81 -10.65 2.70 -7.45
C ASN A 81 -12.03 3.09 -7.95
N ARG A 82 -12.13 4.32 -8.47
CA ARG A 82 -13.38 4.91 -8.93
C ARG A 82 -13.80 4.29 -10.27
N LYS A 83 -13.62 2.98 -10.44
CA LYS A 83 -14.15 2.17 -11.55
C LYS A 83 -15.50 1.55 -11.23
N TYR A 84 -16.29 2.13 -10.33
CA TYR A 84 -17.72 1.84 -10.31
C TYR A 84 -18.54 3.10 -9.96
N ARG A 85 -19.08 3.74 -11.00
CA ARG A 85 -20.31 4.52 -10.88
C ARG A 85 -21.38 3.76 -11.66
N PRO A 86 -22.27 3.00 -11.03
CA PRO A 86 -23.52 2.68 -11.70
C PRO A 86 -24.24 4.02 -11.86
N SER A 87 -24.50 4.43 -13.09
CA SER A 87 -25.26 5.63 -13.39
C SER A 87 -26.65 5.49 -12.76
N TRP A 88 -26.88 6.17 -11.63
CA TRP A 88 -28.21 6.31 -11.02
C TRP A 88 -29.15 7.23 -11.83
N THR A 89 -28.85 7.46 -13.11
CA THR A 89 -29.76 8.06 -14.08
C THR A 89 -30.50 6.96 -14.85
N ALA A 90 -31.18 6.08 -14.13
CA ALA A 90 -32.28 5.28 -14.66
C ALA A 90 -33.52 5.36 -13.75
N LYS A 91 -33.61 6.44 -12.96
CA LYS A 91 -34.82 6.83 -12.24
C LYS A 91 -35.58 7.87 -13.05
N SER A 92 -36.12 7.46 -14.19
CA SER A 92 -37.22 8.11 -14.91
C SER A 92 -37.65 7.26 -16.10
N LEU A 93 -38.36 6.17 -15.84
CA LEU A 93 -39.54 5.88 -16.66
C LEU A 93 -40.68 5.56 -15.70
N GLN A 94 -41.22 6.65 -15.21
CA GLN A 94 -42.52 6.75 -14.62
C GLN A 94 -43.54 6.43 -15.72
N ILE A 95 -44.38 5.41 -15.48
CA ILE A 95 -45.81 5.39 -15.77
C ILE A 95 -46.22 5.93 -17.15
N ALA A 96 -46.54 5.06 -18.12
CA ALA A 96 -47.59 5.30 -19.11
C ALA A 96 -47.92 4.01 -19.89
N HIS A 97 -49.23 3.73 -19.93
CA HIS A 97 -50.00 2.79 -20.76
C HIS A 97 -50.01 1.30 -20.37
#